data_AF-A0A350EXF5-F1
#
_entry.id   AF-A0A350EXF5-F1
#
_cell.length_a   1.000
_cell.length_b   1.000
_cell.length_c   1.000
_cell.angle_alpha   90.00
_cell.angle_beta   90.00
_cell.angle_gamma   90.00
#
_symmetry.space_group_name_H-M   'P 1'
#
loop_
_entity.id
_entity.type
_entity.pdbx_description
1 polymer ?
#
loop_
_entity_poly.entity_id
_entity_poly.type
_entity_poly.pdbx_seq_one_letter_code
_entity_poly.pdbx_strand_id
1 'polypeptide(L)'
;PQLAELATPITIKMLLNHTAGFTYDFFSGSPVHELYQREDLWNSGSLDEFIKKVARLPLISQPGEEYQYGINNDVLGLIIQRVSGMSFEEYLAKHITGPLKMVDTSFDVPTEKMNRVATIHAQGANGKLAPTDPILGAYAEVGRGIPA
;
A
#
# COMPACT_ATOMS: atom_id res chain seq x y z
N PRO A 1 12.32 10.25 18.57
CA PRO A 1 13.31 10.90 17.69
C PRO A 1 13.05 12.41 17.68
N GLN A 2 14.08 13.26 17.57
CA GLN A 2 13.88 14.68 17.32
C GLN A 2 13.48 14.85 15.85
N LEU A 3 12.34 15.50 15.60
CA LEU A 3 11.84 15.75 14.25
C LEU A 3 12.23 17.17 13.82
N ALA A 4 12.55 17.32 12.53
CA ALA A 4 12.67 18.62 11.89
C ALA A 4 11.30 19.09 11.40
N GLU A 5 11.10 20.40 11.28
CA GLU A 5 9.92 20.94 10.59
C GLU A 5 9.95 20.60 9.10
N LEU A 6 8.77 20.54 8.49
CA LEU A 6 8.63 20.27 7.07
C LEU A 6 9.12 21.50 6.27
N ALA A 7 10.10 21.31 5.39
CA ALA A 7 10.67 22.40 4.59
C ALA A 7 9.73 22.84 3.46
N THR A 8 8.98 21.90 2.88
CA THR A 8 8.04 22.16 1.79
C THR A 8 6.85 21.19 1.84
N PRO A 9 5.64 21.60 1.44
CA PRO A 9 4.50 20.69 1.35
C PRO A 9 4.73 19.54 0.35
N ILE A 10 4.18 18.37 0.65
CA ILE A 10 4.16 17.22 -0.27
C ILE A 10 3.32 17.58 -1.50
N THR A 11 3.79 17.20 -2.69
CA THR A 11 3.09 17.38 -3.97
C THR A 11 2.72 16.03 -4.61
N ILE A 12 1.74 16.04 -5.52
CA ILE A 12 1.38 14.84 -6.32
C ILE A 12 2.58 14.31 -7.10
N LYS A 13 3.42 15.20 -7.64
CA LYS A 13 4.65 14.82 -8.35
C LYS A 13 5.60 14.02 -7.45
N MET A 14 5.76 14.46 -6.19
CA MET A 14 6.61 13.80 -5.20
C MET A 14 6.08 12.42 -4.81
N LEU A 15 4.76 12.25 -4.75
CA LEU A 15 4.18 10.93 -4.52
C LEU A 15 4.45 10.00 -5.72
N LEU A 16 4.22 10.49 -6.95
CA LEU A 16 4.38 9.72 -8.18
C LEU A 16 5.82 9.26 -8.44
N ASN A 17 6.82 10.03 -8.01
CA ASN A 17 8.24 9.71 -8.20
C ASN A 17 8.93 9.24 -6.91
N HIS A 18 8.17 8.93 -5.85
CA HIS A 18 8.70 8.44 -4.57
C HIS A 18 9.73 9.39 -3.93
N THR A 19 9.49 10.69 -3.98
CA THR A 19 10.31 11.69 -3.27
C THR A 19 9.50 12.45 -2.21
N ALA A 20 8.39 11.91 -1.70
CA ALA A 20 7.60 12.57 -0.65
C ALA A 20 8.11 12.28 0.77
N GLY A 21 9.13 11.43 0.93
CA GLY A 21 9.72 11.08 2.24
C GLY A 21 9.01 9.93 2.98
N PHE A 22 8.07 9.24 2.34
CA PHE A 22 7.45 8.03 2.89
C PHE A 22 8.37 6.81 2.74
N THR A 23 8.26 5.87 3.67
CA THR A 23 8.93 4.56 3.62
C THR A 23 7.92 3.43 3.73
N TYR A 24 8.38 2.19 3.77
CA TYR A 24 7.61 0.98 4.05
C TYR A 24 7.98 0.40 5.42
N ASP A 25 7.06 -0.35 5.99
CA ASP A 25 7.21 -1.06 7.26
C ASP A 25 8.10 -2.31 7.16
N PHE A 26 8.28 -2.89 5.98
CA PHE A 26 9.23 -3.99 5.80
C PHE A 26 10.70 -3.54 5.66
N PHE A 27 10.98 -2.24 5.59
CA PHE A 27 12.36 -1.74 5.67
C PHE A 27 12.85 -1.66 7.11
N SER A 28 14.17 -1.58 7.31
CA SER A 28 14.82 -1.52 8.62
C SER A 28 16.04 -0.59 8.59
N GLY A 29 16.70 -0.38 9.73
CA GLY A 29 17.94 0.41 9.80
C GLY A 29 17.75 1.91 10.08
N SER A 30 16.54 2.34 10.45
CA SER A 30 16.30 3.68 10.98
C SER A 30 15.21 3.67 12.06
N PRO A 31 15.20 4.62 13.01
CA PRO A 31 14.11 4.76 13.97
C PRO A 31 12.75 5.03 13.32
N VAL A 32 12.71 5.61 12.12
CA VAL A 32 11.45 5.82 11.38
C VAL A 32 10.90 4.49 10.87
N HIS A 33 11.76 3.60 10.37
CA HIS A 33 11.34 2.26 9.97
C HIS A 33 10.70 1.48 11.13
N GLU A 34 11.28 1.56 12.33
CA GLU A 34 10.70 0.92 13.52
C GLU A 34 9.32 1.49 13.90
N LEU A 35 9.06 2.78 13.64
CA LEU A 35 7.75 3.37 13.89
C LEU A 35 6.72 2.86 12.87
N TYR A 36 7.09 2.74 11.59
CA TYR A 36 6.20 2.18 10.55
C TYR A 36 5.86 0.72 10.86
N GLN A 37 6.84 -0.08 11.29
CA GLN A 37 6.63 -1.48 11.71
C GLN A 37 5.62 -1.63 12.85
N ARG A 38 5.53 -0.66 13.76
CA ARG A 38 4.67 -0.73 14.94
C ARG A 38 3.26 -0.23 14.72
N GLU A 39 3.03 0.59 13.69
CA GLU A 39 1.74 1.24 13.46
C GLU A 39 0.69 0.29 12.84
N ASP A 40 1.12 -0.85 12.29
CA ASP A 40 0.25 -1.85 11.67
C ASP A 40 -0.66 -1.23 10.61
N LEU A 41 -0.03 -0.55 9.63
CA LEU A 41 -0.72 0.22 8.59
C LEU A 41 -1.69 -0.64 7.76
N TRP A 42 -1.31 -1.88 7.48
CA TRP A 42 -2.04 -2.79 6.59
C TRP A 42 -3.29 -3.38 7.22
N ASN A 43 -3.37 -3.40 8.55
CA ASN A 43 -4.58 -3.75 9.28
C ASN A 43 -5.52 -2.54 9.39
N SER A 44 -5.92 -1.99 8.24
CA SER A 44 -6.87 -0.89 8.15
C SER A 44 -8.03 -1.24 7.25
N GLY A 45 -9.24 -1.02 7.74
CA GLY A 45 -10.48 -1.39 7.04
C GLY A 45 -10.90 -0.40 5.96
N SER A 46 -10.15 0.69 5.76
CA SER A 46 -10.39 1.68 4.70
C SER A 46 -9.16 2.56 4.46
N LEU A 47 -9.09 3.21 3.29
CA LEU A 47 -8.04 4.21 3.00
C LEU A 47 -8.09 5.41 3.97
N ASP A 48 -9.26 5.74 4.52
CA ASP A 48 -9.40 6.81 5.52
C ASP A 48 -8.86 6.41 6.90
N GLU A 49 -8.94 5.13 7.27
CA GLU A 49 -8.29 4.62 8.47
C GLU A 49 -6.77 4.56 8.28
N PHE A 50 -6.33 4.05 7.13
CA PHE A 50 -4.92 3.98 6.74
C PHE A 50 -4.25 5.36 6.84
N ILE A 51 -4.82 6.40 6.23
CA ILE A 51 -4.19 7.73 6.25
C ILE A 51 -4.16 8.36 7.65
N LYS A 52 -5.12 8.03 8.53
CA LYS A 52 -5.10 8.51 9.92
C LYS A 52 -3.94 7.93 10.71
N LYS A 53 -3.57 6.68 10.44
CA LYS A 53 -2.36 6.05 10.99
C LYS A 53 -1.10 6.68 10.40
N VAL A 54 -1.03 6.78 9.07
CA VAL A 54 0.11 7.40 8.36
C VAL A 54 0.39 8.83 8.84
N ALA A 55 -0.65 9.65 9.06
CA ALA A 55 -0.50 11.04 9.49
C ALA A 55 0.14 11.21 10.88
N ARG A 56 0.28 10.13 11.67
CA ARG A 56 0.96 10.13 12.97
C ARG A 56 2.44 9.78 12.86
N LEU A 57 2.88 9.29 11.71
CA LEU A 57 4.23 8.85 11.47
C LEU A 57 5.08 9.99 10.89
N PRO A 58 6.37 10.09 11.27
CA PRO A 58 7.29 11.01 10.62
C PRO A 58 7.64 10.53 9.21
N LEU A 59 8.07 11.45 8.36
CA LEU A 59 8.75 11.12 7.11
C LEU A 59 10.20 10.69 7.42
N ILE A 60 10.77 9.82 6.59
CA ILE A 60 12.18 9.42 6.71
C ILE A 60 13.15 10.49 6.19
N SER A 61 12.66 11.34 5.29
CA SER A 61 13.38 12.48 4.70
C SER A 61 12.44 13.60 4.29
N GLN A 62 12.99 14.78 4.01
CA GLN A 62 12.17 15.91 3.59
C GLN A 62 11.60 15.69 2.18
N PRO A 63 10.37 16.17 1.91
CA PRO A 63 9.79 16.08 0.58
C PRO A 63 10.67 16.75 -0.48
N GLY A 64 11.07 15.98 -1.50
CA GLY A 64 11.85 16.42 -2.64
C GLY A 64 13.36 16.25 -2.51
N GLU A 65 13.88 15.88 -1.34
CA GLU A 65 15.33 15.77 -1.15
C GLU A 65 15.93 14.49 -1.73
N GLU A 66 15.24 13.36 -1.59
CA GLU A 66 15.75 12.07 -2.02
C GLU A 66 14.64 11.12 -2.48
N TYR A 67 15.04 10.10 -3.22
CA TYR A 67 14.17 8.99 -3.59
C TYR A 67 14.07 8.01 -2.42
N GLN A 68 12.84 7.74 -1.98
CA GLN A 68 12.51 6.76 -0.96
C GLN A 68 11.28 5.96 -1.41
N TYR A 69 11.51 4.68 -1.74
CA TYR A 69 10.42 3.78 -2.06
C TYR A 69 9.59 3.51 -0.79
N GLY A 70 8.27 3.64 -0.89
CA GLY A 70 7.40 3.75 0.28
C GLY A 70 5.94 3.87 -0.12
N ILE A 71 5.05 4.03 0.86
CA ILE A 71 3.58 4.07 0.75
C ILE A 71 2.98 5.25 -0.05
N ASN A 72 3.78 5.90 -0.89
CA ASN A 72 3.41 7.06 -1.70
C ASN A 72 2.19 6.78 -2.61
N ASN A 73 2.13 5.57 -3.19
CA ASN A 73 1.05 5.18 -4.09
C ASN A 73 -0.24 4.85 -3.32
N ASP A 74 -0.15 4.32 -2.10
CA ASP A 74 -1.31 4.12 -1.22
C ASP A 74 -1.96 5.47 -0.88
N VAL A 75 -1.15 6.49 -0.61
CA VAL A 75 -1.61 7.88 -0.42
C VAL A 75 -2.23 8.43 -1.71
N LEU A 76 -1.65 8.15 -2.89
CA LEU A 76 -2.25 8.54 -4.18
C LEU A 76 -3.61 7.89 -4.43
N GLY A 77 -3.78 6.61 -4.07
CA GLY A 77 -5.07 5.92 -4.15
C GLY A 77 -6.17 6.66 -3.37
N LEU A 78 -5.85 7.10 -2.14
CA LEU A 78 -6.77 7.91 -1.34
C LEU A 78 -7.05 9.28 -1.99
N ILE A 79 -6.03 9.94 -2.54
CA ILE A 79 -6.23 11.23 -3.23
C ILE A 79 -7.17 11.06 -4.42
N ILE A 80 -7.00 10.01 -5.22
CA ILE A 80 -7.89 9.69 -6.33
C ILE A 80 -9.32 9.48 -5.84
N GLN A 81 -9.51 8.70 -4.77
CA GLN A 81 -10.82 8.50 -4.15
C GLN A 81 -11.48 9.83 -3.73
N ARG A 82 -10.75 10.68 -3.00
CA ARG A 82 -11.28 11.97 -2.52
C ARG A 82 -11.59 12.96 -3.65
N VAL A 83 -10.75 13.02 -4.67
CA VAL A 83 -10.92 13.96 -5.79
C VAL A 83 -12.03 13.51 -6.73
N SER A 84 -12.16 12.20 -6.98
CA SER A 84 -13.18 11.65 -7.87
C SER A 84 -14.56 11.53 -7.23
N GLY A 85 -14.62 11.40 -5.89
CA GLY A 85 -15.85 11.06 -5.17
C GLY A 85 -16.33 9.63 -5.38
N MET A 86 -15.48 8.77 -5.97
CA MET A 86 -15.69 7.33 -6.17
C MET A 86 -14.78 6.56 -5.24
N SER A 87 -15.12 5.32 -4.91
CA SER A 87 -14.15 4.45 -4.27
C SER A 87 -12.95 4.24 -5.21
N PHE A 88 -11.75 4.00 -4.67
CA PHE A 88 -10.56 3.80 -5.53
C PHE A 88 -10.72 2.58 -6.45
N GLU A 89 -11.37 1.52 -5.98
CA GLU A 89 -11.70 0.34 -6.79
C GLU A 89 -12.63 0.69 -7.96
N GLU A 90 -13.73 1.40 -7.71
CA GLU A 90 -14.65 1.85 -8.76
C GLU A 90 -13.94 2.72 -9.80
N TYR A 91 -13.05 3.61 -9.34
CA TYR A 91 -12.26 4.46 -10.23
C TYR A 91 -11.38 3.61 -11.17
N LEU A 92 -10.64 2.64 -10.63
CA LEU A 92 -9.81 1.74 -11.45
C LEU A 92 -10.66 0.90 -12.41
N ALA A 93 -11.81 0.39 -11.95
CA ALA A 93 -12.75 -0.36 -12.78
C ALA A 93 -13.25 0.47 -13.97
N LYS A 94 -13.66 1.71 -13.72
CA LYS A 94 -14.19 2.62 -14.72
C LYS A 94 -13.14 3.12 -15.71
N HIS A 95 -11.94 3.43 -15.22
CA HIS A 95 -10.93 4.16 -15.99
C HIS A 95 -9.80 3.29 -16.57
N ILE A 96 -9.59 2.08 -16.03
CA ILE A 96 -8.46 1.23 -16.42
C ILE A 96 -8.92 -0.20 -16.76
N THR A 97 -9.35 -0.99 -15.76
CA THR A 97 -9.55 -2.43 -15.96
C THR A 97 -10.77 -2.72 -16.83
N GLY A 98 -11.84 -1.92 -16.75
CA GLY A 98 -13.00 -2.01 -17.64
C GLY A 98 -12.65 -1.76 -19.12
N PRO A 99 -12.11 -0.58 -19.48
CA PRO A 99 -11.69 -0.30 -20.86
C PRO A 99 -10.69 -1.31 -21.44
N LEU A 100 -9.80 -1.85 -20.59
CA LEU A 100 -8.82 -2.86 -20.99
C LEU A 100 -9.33 -4.31 -20.92
N LYS A 101 -10.60 -4.52 -20.51
CA LYS A 101 -11.25 -5.84 -20.38
C LYS A 101 -10.51 -6.80 -19.43
N MET A 102 -9.92 -6.26 -18.36
CA MET A 102 -9.20 -7.00 -17.34
C MET A 102 -10.16 -7.57 -16.28
N VAL A 103 -10.97 -8.57 -16.67
CA VAL A 103 -12.07 -9.12 -15.85
C VAL A 103 -11.63 -9.92 -14.61
N ASP A 104 -10.33 -10.13 -14.45
CA ASP A 104 -9.69 -10.87 -13.36
C ASP A 104 -8.69 -10.00 -12.57
N THR A 105 -8.86 -8.67 -12.62
CA THR A 105 -8.03 -7.71 -11.88
C THR A 105 -8.92 -6.85 -10.97
N SER A 106 -8.77 -7.04 -9.67
CA SER A 106 -9.56 -6.40 -8.60
C SER A 106 -8.78 -6.44 -7.28
N PHE A 107 -9.27 -5.73 -6.26
CA PHE A 107 -8.68 -5.76 -4.91
C PHE A 107 -9.11 -6.98 -4.08
N ASP A 108 -10.15 -7.69 -4.51
CA ASP A 108 -10.61 -8.94 -3.92
C ASP A 108 -10.75 -10.04 -4.99
N VAL A 109 -10.72 -11.31 -4.58
CA VAL A 109 -10.96 -12.46 -5.45
C VAL A 109 -12.35 -13.03 -5.13
N PRO A 110 -13.30 -13.00 -6.10
CA PRO A 110 -14.61 -13.61 -5.91
C PRO A 110 -14.54 -15.09 -5.53
N THR A 111 -15.45 -15.55 -4.68
CA THR A 111 -15.47 -16.91 -4.13
C THR A 111 -15.40 -17.97 -5.23
N GLU A 112 -16.12 -17.77 -6.33
CA GLU A 112 -16.17 -18.67 -7.49
C GLU A 112 -14.87 -18.71 -8.31
N LYS A 113 -13.96 -17.75 -8.10
CA LYS A 113 -12.65 -17.67 -8.75
C LYS A 113 -11.50 -18.13 -7.85
N MET A 114 -11.76 -18.43 -6.57
CA MET A 114 -10.74 -18.81 -5.59
C MET A 114 -9.91 -20.02 -6.00
N ASN A 115 -10.51 -20.97 -6.74
CA ASN A 115 -9.81 -22.15 -7.25
C ASN A 115 -8.73 -21.83 -8.32
N ARG A 116 -8.65 -20.59 -8.81
CA ARG A 116 -7.63 -20.13 -9.77
C ARG A 116 -6.48 -19.37 -9.11
N VAL A 117 -6.54 -19.10 -7.80
CA VAL A 117 -5.49 -18.39 -7.08
C VAL A 117 -4.26 -19.30 -6.99
N ALA A 118 -3.11 -18.80 -7.44
CA ALA A 118 -1.86 -19.53 -7.37
C ALA A 118 -1.35 -19.60 -5.93
N THR A 119 -0.86 -20.77 -5.51
CA THR A 119 -0.21 -20.95 -4.21
C THR A 119 1.12 -20.21 -4.18
N ILE A 120 1.30 -19.33 -3.19
CA ILE A 120 2.56 -18.61 -2.98
C ILE A 120 3.57 -19.57 -2.35
N HIS A 121 4.80 -19.53 -2.84
CA HIS A 121 5.91 -20.34 -2.32
C HIS A 121 7.10 -19.45 -1.98
N ALA A 122 7.82 -19.80 -0.92
CA ALA A 122 9.11 -19.21 -0.56
C ALA A 122 10.17 -20.30 -0.40
N GLN A 123 11.43 -19.90 -0.52
CA GLN A 123 12.55 -20.80 -0.29
C GLN A 123 12.76 -20.97 1.22
N GLY A 124 12.63 -22.21 1.70
CA GLY A 124 12.96 -22.57 3.08
C GLY A 124 14.47 -22.66 3.31
N ALA A 125 14.88 -22.78 4.57
CA ALA A 125 16.30 -22.91 4.95
C ALA A 125 17.03 -24.11 4.32
N ASN A 126 16.28 -25.12 3.86
CA ASN A 126 16.81 -26.29 3.15
C ASN A 126 16.99 -26.05 1.63
N GLY A 127 16.80 -24.82 1.15
CA GLY A 127 16.91 -24.45 -0.26
C GLY A 127 15.73 -24.86 -1.15
N LYS A 128 14.72 -25.55 -0.60
CA LYS A 128 13.53 -25.99 -1.35
C LYS A 128 12.39 -24.99 -1.22
N LEU A 129 11.56 -24.92 -2.26
CA LEU A 129 10.31 -24.16 -2.21
C LEU A 129 9.28 -24.88 -1.34
N ALA A 130 8.60 -24.13 -0.49
CA ALA A 130 7.45 -24.58 0.29
C ALA A 130 6.35 -23.53 0.22
N PRO A 131 5.06 -23.93 0.31
CA PRO A 131 3.97 -22.98 0.44
C PRO A 131 4.19 -22.00 1.60
N THR A 132 3.83 -20.73 1.41
CA THR A 132 3.99 -19.66 2.39
C THR A 132 2.86 -18.64 2.28
N ASP A 133 2.70 -17.82 3.32
CA ASP A 133 1.85 -16.64 3.29
C ASP A 133 2.55 -15.46 2.55
N PRO A 134 1.79 -14.48 2.00
CA PRO A 134 2.36 -13.28 1.40
C PRO A 134 3.12 -12.42 2.40
N ILE A 135 4.08 -11.66 1.89
CA ILE A 135 4.89 -10.72 2.67
C ILE A 135 4.05 -9.59 3.28
N LEU A 136 2.94 -9.19 2.64
CA LEU A 136 2.14 -8.02 3.05
C LEU A 136 0.83 -8.34 3.77
N GLY A 137 0.59 -9.58 4.22
CA GLY A 137 -0.65 -9.95 4.95
C GLY A 137 -1.97 -9.80 4.16
N ALA A 138 -1.95 -9.14 3.00
CA ALA A 138 -3.04 -9.06 2.04
C ALA A 138 -3.09 -10.35 1.23
N TYR A 139 -3.88 -11.31 1.69
CA TYR A 139 -4.21 -12.52 0.96
C TYR A 139 -5.63 -12.43 0.40
N ALA A 140 -5.86 -13.11 -0.72
CA ALA A 140 -7.21 -13.38 -1.20
C ALA A 140 -7.90 -14.35 -0.23
N GLU A 141 -8.58 -13.81 0.77
CA GLU A 141 -9.48 -14.58 1.64
C GLU A 141 -10.92 -14.28 1.24
N VAL A 142 -11.77 -15.31 1.26
CA VAL A 142 -13.20 -15.15 0.97
C VAL A 142 -13.78 -14.09 1.91
N GLY A 143 -14.19 -12.95 1.36
CA GLY A 143 -14.81 -11.85 2.10
C GLY A 143 -13.85 -10.92 2.84
N ARG A 144 -12.54 -10.94 2.52
CA ARG A 144 -11.53 -10.05 3.11
C ARG A 144 -11.00 -8.98 2.16
N GLY A 145 -11.66 -8.77 1.02
CA GLY A 145 -11.54 -7.50 0.29
C GLY A 145 -11.92 -6.36 1.22
N ILE A 146 -11.13 -5.28 1.23
CA ILE A 146 -11.59 -4.01 1.81
C ILE A 146 -12.86 -3.65 1.03
N PRO A 147 -14.05 -3.63 1.66
CA PRO A 147 -15.22 -3.10 1.01
C PRO A 147 -14.92 -1.63 0.71
N ALA A 148 -14.78 -1.30 -0.57
CA ALA A 148 -14.63 0.06 -1.02
C ALA A 148 -15.97 0.80 -0.96
#